data_AF-A0AAV8W0K6-F1
#
_entry.id   AF-A0AAV8W0K6-F1
#
_cell.length_a   1.000
_cell.length_b   1.000
_cell.length_c   1.000
_cell.angle_alpha   90.00
_cell.angle_beta   90.00
_cell.angle_gamma   90.00
#
_symmetry.space_group_name_H-M   'P 1'
#
loop_
_entity.id
_entity.type
_entity.pdbx_description
1 polymer ?
#
loop_
_entity_poly.entity_id
_entity_poly.type
_entity_poly.pdbx_seq_one_letter_code
_entity_poly.pdbx_strand_id
1 'polypeptide(L)'
;MTAGGENLENDQIILATGGYDHTIKLWQTHTGLCNRTMQHTESQVNALEITPDKQLLAAASYQHIYMYDLTSNNPNAIVNYEGTSKNVVAVGFEENGKWMYSGGEDCRARIWDLRSRSSQCPKIFEVQGPINCVCLHPNQTDLFVGDQNGIIYRWDLRTDNNEQLIPENDAMILDIAISPDCQLMTSVNNKGRCYIWGLTYDNDSSTVMEPRHKFEAHKRHALKCKFSPDSDLLITTSADQTAKIWSTADFSLWQELKQENQRWVWDAEFSADGQYVFTASSDGFAKLWNVKSGQLEREYSGHQKAVTALAFRDAP
;
A
#
# COMPACT_ATOMS: atom_id res chain seq x y z
N MET A 1 -18.55 -41.37 -18.20
CA MET A 1 -18.06 -41.04 -16.84
C MET A 1 -16.60 -40.68 -16.93
N THR A 2 -16.31 -39.39 -17.07
CA THR A 2 -15.04 -38.76 -16.68
C THR A 2 -15.40 -37.28 -16.52
N ALA A 3 -15.82 -36.92 -15.31
CA ALA A 3 -15.97 -35.53 -14.92
C ALA A 3 -14.56 -34.93 -14.93
N GLY A 4 -14.34 -33.95 -15.81
CA GLY A 4 -13.19 -33.06 -15.71
C GLY A 4 -13.35 -32.27 -14.42
N GLY A 5 -12.41 -32.44 -13.50
CA GLY A 5 -12.25 -31.52 -12.39
C GLY A 5 -11.81 -30.19 -12.98
N GLU A 6 -12.74 -29.24 -13.09
CA GLU A 6 -12.39 -27.84 -13.20
C GLU A 6 -11.65 -27.48 -11.90
N ASN A 7 -10.35 -27.20 -12.04
CA ASN A 7 -9.62 -26.46 -11.03
C ASN A 7 -10.31 -25.09 -10.94
N LEU A 8 -11.18 -24.93 -9.94
CA LEU A 8 -11.57 -23.64 -9.40
C LEU A 8 -10.29 -23.04 -8.77
N GLU A 9 -9.41 -22.49 -9.61
CA GLU A 9 -8.31 -21.67 -9.15
C GLU A 9 -8.89 -20.51 -8.34
N ASN A 10 -8.40 -20.37 -7.10
CA ASN A 10 -8.66 -19.35 -6.08
C ASN A 10 -9.14 -17.96 -6.57
N ASP A 11 -10.38 -17.88 -7.04
CA ASP A 11 -11.08 -16.64 -7.37
C ASP A 11 -11.60 -15.92 -6.11
N GLN A 12 -10.91 -16.13 -4.99
CA GLN A 12 -11.31 -15.64 -3.69
C GLN A 12 -10.87 -14.19 -3.54
N ILE A 13 -11.86 -13.31 -3.41
CA ILE A 13 -11.65 -11.91 -3.03
C ILE A 13 -11.20 -11.89 -1.57
N ILE A 14 -10.06 -11.26 -1.31
CA ILE A 14 -9.47 -11.16 0.02
C ILE A 14 -9.42 -9.70 0.42
N LEU A 15 -10.11 -9.36 1.51
CA LEU A 15 -9.97 -8.10 2.21
C LEU A 15 -9.38 -8.37 3.59
N ALA A 16 -8.20 -7.83 3.85
CA ALA A 16 -7.52 -7.90 5.14
C ALA A 16 -7.38 -6.49 5.74
N THR A 17 -7.60 -6.37 7.05
CA THR A 17 -7.39 -5.13 7.78
C THR A 17 -6.62 -5.38 9.07
N GLY A 18 -5.77 -4.43 9.44
CA GLY A 18 -4.92 -4.51 10.62
C GLY A 18 -4.75 -3.16 11.28
N GLY A 19 -4.43 -3.17 12.58
CA GLY A 19 -4.26 -1.95 13.34
C GLY A 19 -3.69 -2.15 14.73
N TYR A 20 -4.14 -1.32 15.67
CA TYR A 20 -3.62 -1.28 17.04
C TYR A 20 -4.26 -2.28 18.01
N ASP A 21 -5.28 -3.02 17.58
CA ASP A 21 -6.00 -3.97 18.43
C ASP A 21 -5.35 -5.36 18.47
N HIS A 22 -4.13 -5.49 17.94
CA HIS A 22 -3.34 -6.73 17.93
C HIS A 22 -4.01 -7.86 17.15
N THR A 23 -4.90 -7.53 16.22
CA THR A 23 -5.55 -8.50 15.35
C THR A 23 -5.46 -8.08 13.89
N ILE A 24 -5.39 -9.08 13.02
CA ILE A 24 -5.60 -8.91 11.59
C ILE A 24 -6.89 -9.64 11.24
N LYS A 25 -7.84 -8.95 10.61
CA LYS A 25 -9.15 -9.48 10.27
C LYS A 25 -9.28 -9.66 8.77
N LEU A 26 -9.74 -10.84 8.37
CA LEU A 26 -10.16 -11.13 7.00
C LEU A 26 -11.67 -11.01 6.89
N TRP A 27 -12.14 -10.32 5.87
CA TRP A 27 -13.54 -9.99 5.69
C TRP A 27 -14.08 -10.60 4.41
N GLN A 28 -15.36 -10.94 4.45
CA GLN A 28 -16.14 -11.18 3.24
C GLN A 28 -16.69 -9.84 2.74
N THR A 29 -16.24 -9.39 1.58
CA THR A 29 -16.60 -8.08 1.01
C THR A 29 -18.12 -7.94 0.76
N HIS A 30 -18.77 -9.01 0.31
CA HIS A 30 -20.20 -9.03 0.00
C HIS A 30 -21.12 -9.12 1.21
N THR A 31 -20.63 -9.49 2.39
CA THR A 31 -21.44 -9.67 3.61
C THR A 31 -21.05 -8.69 4.71
N GLY A 32 -19.81 -8.20 4.73
CA GLY A 32 -19.29 -7.38 5.82
C GLY A 32 -18.89 -8.20 7.05
N LEU A 33 -19.06 -9.53 6.99
CA LEU A 33 -18.74 -10.41 8.10
C LEU A 33 -17.24 -10.68 8.17
N CYS A 34 -16.72 -10.70 9.39
CA CYS A 34 -15.37 -11.16 9.66
C CYS A 34 -15.33 -12.68 9.48
N ASN A 35 -14.62 -13.14 8.45
CA ASN A 35 -14.42 -14.56 8.17
C ASN A 35 -13.42 -15.16 9.17
N ARG A 36 -12.32 -14.44 9.42
CA ARG A 36 -11.21 -14.95 10.20
C ARG A 36 -10.49 -13.82 10.94
N THR A 37 -10.01 -14.11 12.13
CA THR A 37 -9.17 -13.21 12.92
C THR A 37 -7.84 -13.92 13.21
N MET A 38 -6.75 -13.31 12.77
CA MET A 38 -5.37 -13.74 13.02
C MET A 38 -4.79 -12.90 14.16
N GLN A 39 -3.96 -13.54 15.00
CA GLN A 39 -3.38 -12.89 16.17
C GLN A 39 -2.06 -12.21 15.80
N HIS A 40 -1.92 -10.94 16.18
CA HIS A 40 -0.73 -10.13 15.96
C HIS A 40 -0.38 -9.39 17.26
N THR A 41 0.07 -10.16 18.26
CA THR A 41 0.14 -9.71 19.65
C THR A 41 1.32 -8.82 19.99
N GLU A 42 2.40 -8.89 19.24
CA GLU A 42 3.66 -8.26 19.63
C GLU A 42 3.73 -6.77 19.31
N SER A 43 2.96 -6.32 18.32
CA SER A 43 3.04 -4.94 17.83
C SER A 43 1.74 -4.48 17.16
N GLN A 44 1.73 -3.25 16.68
CA GLN A 44 0.75 -2.72 15.74
C GLN A 44 1.13 -3.07 14.30
N VAL A 45 0.13 -3.07 13.42
CA VAL A 45 0.30 -3.30 11.98
C VAL A 45 0.44 -1.95 11.26
N ASN A 46 1.58 -1.71 10.64
CA ASN A 46 1.85 -0.45 9.91
C ASN A 46 1.44 -0.57 8.43
N ALA A 47 1.66 -1.72 7.81
CA ALA A 47 1.26 -2.01 6.43
C ALA A 47 0.87 -3.48 6.28
N LEU A 48 -0.05 -3.74 5.36
CA LEU A 48 -0.49 -5.08 4.98
C LEU A 48 -0.37 -5.22 3.47
N GLU A 49 0.08 -6.38 3.01
CA GLU A 49 0.08 -6.69 1.58
C GLU A 49 -0.11 -8.17 1.32
N ILE A 50 -0.92 -8.50 0.32
CA ILE A 50 -1.22 -9.88 -0.08
C ILE A 50 -0.26 -10.26 -1.20
N THR A 51 0.37 -11.43 -1.10
CA THR A 51 1.29 -11.94 -2.12
C THR A 51 0.59 -12.10 -3.48
N PRO A 52 1.35 -12.02 -4.59
CA PRO A 52 0.78 -12.17 -5.93
C PRO A 52 -0.05 -13.42 -6.16
N ASP A 53 0.36 -14.53 -5.55
CA ASP A 53 -0.28 -15.83 -5.61
C ASP A 53 -1.48 -16.01 -4.64
N LYS A 54 -1.83 -14.94 -3.88
CA LYS A 54 -2.88 -14.92 -2.84
C LYS A 54 -2.72 -15.96 -1.73
N GLN A 55 -1.55 -16.57 -1.59
CA GLN A 55 -1.32 -17.61 -0.58
C GLN A 55 -1.00 -17.01 0.79
N LEU A 56 -0.26 -15.90 0.82
CA LEU A 56 0.25 -15.31 2.04
C LEU A 56 -0.14 -13.84 2.18
N LEU A 57 -0.15 -13.37 3.43
CA LEU A 57 -0.32 -11.98 3.80
C LEU A 57 0.91 -11.53 4.59
N ALA A 58 1.61 -10.52 4.11
CA ALA A 58 2.63 -9.81 4.88
C ALA A 58 1.98 -8.78 5.80
N ALA A 59 2.46 -8.73 7.04
CA ALA A 59 2.17 -7.69 8.01
C ALA A 59 3.48 -7.04 8.48
N ALA A 60 3.66 -5.79 8.07
CA ALA A 60 4.76 -4.95 8.53
C ALA A 60 4.46 -4.41 9.93
N SER A 61 5.40 -4.59 10.86
CA SER A 61 5.23 -4.21 12.26
C SER A 61 6.50 -3.59 12.84
N TYR A 62 6.54 -3.38 14.16
CA TYR A 62 7.76 -2.95 14.84
C TYR A 62 8.82 -4.06 14.79
N GLN A 63 9.95 -3.79 14.13
CA GLN A 63 11.13 -4.68 13.98
C GLN A 63 10.93 -5.97 13.17
N HIS A 64 9.68 -6.38 12.95
CA HIS A 64 9.32 -7.65 12.34
C HIS A 64 8.43 -7.49 11.11
N ILE A 65 8.59 -8.38 10.14
CA ILE A 65 7.62 -8.61 9.07
C ILE A 65 7.10 -10.03 9.21
N TYR A 66 5.80 -10.15 9.51
CA TYR A 66 5.14 -11.42 9.72
C TYR A 66 4.43 -11.86 8.45
N MET A 67 4.59 -13.12 8.06
CA MET A 67 3.81 -13.74 6.99
C MET A 67 2.74 -14.64 7.60
N TYR A 68 1.51 -14.46 7.17
CA TYR A 68 0.36 -15.29 7.57
C TYR A 68 -0.13 -16.08 6.36
N ASP A 69 -0.49 -17.34 6.59
CA ASP A 69 -1.07 -18.19 5.57
C ASP A 69 -2.59 -17.94 5.43
N LEU A 70 -3.00 -17.59 4.23
CA LEU A 70 -4.40 -17.29 3.88
C LEU A 70 -5.18 -18.56 3.53
N THR A 71 -4.49 -19.65 3.16
CA THR A 71 -5.13 -20.91 2.74
C THR A 71 -5.42 -21.86 3.91
N SER A 72 -4.52 -21.90 4.90
CA SER A 72 -4.78 -22.67 6.13
C SER A 72 -5.53 -21.85 7.16
N ASN A 73 -6.20 -22.52 8.10
CA ASN A 73 -6.88 -21.84 9.21
C ASN A 73 -5.94 -21.53 10.41
N ASN A 74 -4.62 -21.58 10.23
CA ASN A 74 -3.64 -21.30 11.30
C ASN A 74 -3.54 -19.81 11.68
N PRO A 75 -4.03 -19.37 12.85
CA PRO A 75 -4.12 -17.94 13.21
C PRO A 75 -2.76 -17.28 13.48
N ASN A 76 -1.67 -18.05 13.53
CA ASN A 76 -0.33 -17.59 13.85
C ASN A 76 0.49 -17.34 12.57
N ALA A 77 1.49 -16.47 12.68
CA ALA A 77 2.44 -16.24 11.60
C ALA A 77 3.27 -17.50 11.32
N ILE A 78 3.52 -17.75 10.03
CA ILE A 78 4.31 -18.89 9.55
C ILE A 78 5.80 -18.54 9.37
N VAL A 79 6.10 -17.29 9.02
CA VAL A 79 7.45 -16.77 8.80
C VAL A 79 7.56 -15.42 9.48
N ASN A 80 8.71 -15.19 10.13
CA ASN A 80 9.08 -13.92 10.72
C ASN A 80 10.41 -13.46 10.11
N TYR A 81 10.40 -12.31 9.44
CA TYR A 81 11.62 -11.66 8.97
C TYR A 81 12.09 -10.65 10.02
N GLU A 82 13.28 -10.90 10.55
CA GLU A 82 13.96 -10.06 11.54
C GLU A 82 15.15 -9.33 10.91
N GLY A 83 15.66 -8.29 11.58
CA GLY A 83 16.82 -7.51 11.12
C GLY A 83 16.55 -6.03 10.86
N THR A 84 15.34 -5.57 11.18
CA THR A 84 14.99 -4.14 11.22
C THR A 84 15.06 -3.66 12.67
N SER A 85 15.71 -2.51 12.93
CA SER A 85 15.86 -2.00 14.30
C SER A 85 14.69 -1.14 14.79
N LYS A 86 13.83 -0.70 13.88
CA LYS A 86 12.66 0.18 14.12
C LYS A 86 11.42 -0.33 13.37
N ASN A 87 10.38 0.50 13.25
CA ASN A 87 9.19 0.16 12.48
C ASN A 87 9.52 -0.16 11.02
N VAL A 88 8.93 -1.23 10.51
CA VAL A 88 8.74 -1.43 9.07
C VAL A 88 7.44 -0.72 8.70
N VAL A 89 7.52 0.25 7.78
CA VAL A 89 6.40 1.15 7.43
C VAL A 89 5.71 0.76 6.13
N ALA A 90 6.43 0.09 5.24
CA ALA A 90 5.94 -0.34 3.95
C ALA A 90 6.53 -1.70 3.62
N VAL A 91 5.70 -2.55 3.01
CA VAL A 91 6.07 -3.83 2.41
C VAL A 91 5.55 -3.84 0.98
N GLY A 92 5.90 -4.90 0.25
CA GLY A 92 5.84 -4.90 -1.19
C GLY A 92 6.26 -6.22 -1.79
N PHE A 93 5.61 -6.66 -2.86
CA PHE A 93 6.03 -7.84 -3.61
C PHE A 93 6.37 -7.56 -5.06
N GLU A 94 7.38 -8.27 -5.56
CA GLU A 94 7.64 -8.41 -6.99
C GLU A 94 6.54 -9.28 -7.63
N GLU A 95 6.19 -9.02 -8.88
CA GLU A 95 5.04 -9.61 -9.56
C GLU A 95 5.04 -11.15 -9.56
N ASN A 96 6.21 -11.79 -9.72
CA ASN A 96 6.33 -13.26 -9.67
C ASN A 96 6.36 -13.83 -8.24
N GLY A 97 6.24 -13.00 -7.20
CA GLY A 97 6.23 -13.42 -5.79
C GLY A 97 7.56 -14.00 -5.30
N LYS A 98 8.68 -13.73 -5.97
CA LYS A 98 10.00 -14.26 -5.58
C LYS A 98 10.71 -13.36 -4.58
N TRP A 99 10.46 -12.06 -4.68
CA TRP A 99 11.11 -11.03 -3.89
C TRP A 99 10.07 -10.21 -3.14
N MET A 100 10.42 -9.83 -1.93
CA MET A 100 9.68 -8.85 -1.13
C MET A 100 10.57 -7.63 -0.93
N TYR A 101 10.02 -6.43 -1.04
CA TYR A 101 10.69 -5.20 -0.67
C TYR A 101 10.05 -4.60 0.59
N SER A 102 10.84 -3.87 1.37
CA SER A 102 10.34 -3.20 2.57
C SER A 102 11.09 -1.91 2.87
N GLY A 103 10.39 -0.93 3.42
CA GLY A 103 10.98 0.30 3.96
C GLY A 103 10.89 0.36 5.47
N GLY A 104 11.97 0.79 6.13
CA GLY A 104 12.02 0.94 7.58
C GLY A 104 12.34 2.36 8.04
N GLU A 105 11.89 2.69 9.25
CA GLU A 105 12.27 3.92 9.98
C GLU A 105 13.76 3.94 10.38
N ASP A 106 14.47 2.83 10.18
CA ASP A 106 15.91 2.72 10.36
C ASP A 106 16.72 3.17 9.12
N CYS A 107 16.08 4.00 8.27
CA CYS A 107 16.67 4.64 7.10
C CYS A 107 17.14 3.64 6.03
N ARG A 108 16.52 2.46 5.95
CA ARG A 108 16.94 1.38 5.05
C ARG A 108 15.78 0.76 4.30
N ALA A 109 15.88 0.78 2.97
CA ALA A 109 15.06 -0.07 2.11
C ALA A 109 15.77 -1.43 1.95
N ARG A 110 14.99 -2.50 1.95
CA ARG A 110 15.48 -3.87 1.95
C ARG A 110 14.77 -4.71 0.90
N ILE A 111 15.50 -5.63 0.29
CA ILE A 111 14.97 -6.67 -0.59
C ILE A 111 15.21 -8.02 0.07
N TRP A 112 14.16 -8.83 0.16
CA TRP A 112 14.13 -10.14 0.80
C TRP A 112 13.84 -11.23 -0.23
N ASP A 113 14.53 -12.37 -0.15
CA ASP A 113 14.24 -13.53 -1.00
C ASP A 113 13.23 -14.45 -0.29
N LEU A 114 12.02 -14.57 -0.86
CA LEU A 114 10.95 -15.39 -0.28
C LEU A 114 11.19 -16.89 -0.46
N ARG A 115 12.09 -17.29 -1.37
CA ARG A 115 12.42 -18.69 -1.64
C ARG A 115 13.50 -19.21 -0.70
N SER A 116 14.29 -18.29 -0.16
CA SER A 116 15.36 -18.62 0.77
C SER A 116 14.80 -18.89 2.16
N ARG A 117 15.33 -19.91 2.84
CA ARG A 117 15.03 -20.18 4.25
C ARG A 117 15.82 -19.27 5.20
N SER A 118 16.75 -18.48 4.67
CA SER A 118 17.52 -17.51 5.44
C SER A 118 16.72 -16.23 5.59
N SER A 119 16.59 -15.73 6.82
CA SER A 119 16.05 -14.40 7.10
C SER A 119 17.02 -13.27 6.74
N GLN A 120 18.15 -13.56 6.08
CA GLN A 120 19.10 -12.55 5.66
C GLN A 120 18.55 -11.75 4.48
N CYS A 121 18.69 -10.42 4.59
CA CYS A 121 18.37 -9.47 3.55
C CYS A 121 19.53 -9.39 2.53
N PRO A 122 19.34 -9.83 1.27
CA PRO A 122 20.39 -9.80 0.25
C PRO A 122 20.77 -8.41 -0.24
N LYS A 123 19.86 -7.44 -0.24
CA LYS A 123 20.13 -6.09 -0.77
C LYS A 123 19.55 -5.01 0.14
N ILE A 124 20.41 -4.07 0.54
CA ILE A 124 20.05 -2.95 1.42
C ILE A 124 20.42 -1.65 0.71
N PHE A 125 19.48 -0.72 0.69
CA PHE A 125 19.69 0.66 0.24
C PHE A 125 19.52 1.59 1.44
N GLU A 126 20.58 2.33 1.79
CA GLU A 126 20.61 3.22 2.94
C GLU A 126 20.39 4.67 2.51
N VAL A 127 19.46 5.33 3.18
CA VAL A 127 19.05 6.73 2.92
C VAL A 127 19.36 7.61 4.13
N GLN A 128 19.27 8.93 3.96
CA GLN A 128 19.64 9.88 5.02
C GLN A 128 18.57 10.03 6.11
N GLY A 129 17.29 9.83 5.77
CA GLY A 129 16.15 9.98 6.68
C GLY A 129 15.36 8.68 6.87
N PRO A 130 14.52 8.59 7.91
CA PRO A 130 13.58 7.48 8.05
C PRO A 130 12.67 7.39 6.83
N ILE A 131 12.46 6.17 6.33
CA ILE A 131 11.58 5.93 5.18
C ILE A 131 10.13 5.91 5.67
N ASN A 132 9.22 6.48 4.88
CA ASN A 132 7.77 6.42 5.12
C ASN A 132 7.05 5.51 4.11
N CYS A 133 7.57 5.40 2.88
CA CYS A 133 6.95 4.61 1.83
C CYS A 133 7.98 4.03 0.86
N VAL A 134 7.60 2.92 0.24
CA VAL A 134 8.35 2.25 -0.81
C VAL A 134 7.35 1.77 -1.85
N CYS A 135 7.64 1.98 -3.13
CA CYS A 135 6.79 1.57 -4.25
C CYS A 135 7.66 0.99 -5.36
N LEU A 136 7.38 -0.25 -5.77
CA LEU A 136 8.03 -0.87 -6.92
C LEU A 136 7.38 -0.37 -8.19
N HIS A 137 8.21 0.05 -9.14
CA HIS A 137 7.75 0.43 -10.44
C HIS A 137 7.27 -0.81 -11.21
N PRO A 138 6.18 -0.74 -12.01
CA PRO A 138 5.66 -1.93 -12.69
C PRO A 138 6.64 -2.60 -13.67
N ASN A 139 7.70 -1.89 -14.11
CA ASN A 139 8.83 -2.46 -14.86
C ASN A 139 9.67 -3.49 -14.06
N GLN A 140 9.44 -3.64 -12.75
CA GLN A 140 10.16 -4.52 -11.84
C GLN A 140 11.66 -4.23 -11.69
N THR A 141 12.15 -3.07 -12.17
CA THR A 141 13.57 -2.69 -12.12
C THR A 141 13.84 -1.48 -11.25
N ASP A 142 12.90 -0.53 -11.15
CA ASP A 142 13.06 0.66 -10.31
C ASP A 142 12.26 0.54 -9.02
N LEU A 143 12.88 0.88 -7.89
CA LEU A 143 12.21 1.02 -6.60
C LEU A 143 12.22 2.49 -6.18
N PHE A 144 11.03 3.04 -5.94
CA PHE A 144 10.88 4.39 -5.41
C PHE A 144 10.77 4.36 -3.89
N VAL A 145 11.52 5.23 -3.22
CA VAL A 145 11.58 5.31 -1.75
C VAL A 145 11.36 6.75 -1.33
N GLY A 146 10.39 7.01 -0.46
CA GLY A 146 10.12 8.35 0.09
C GLY A 146 10.55 8.45 1.55
N ASP A 147 11.33 9.47 1.89
CA ASP A 147 11.82 9.70 3.25
C ASP A 147 11.15 10.88 3.99
N GLN A 148 11.41 10.96 5.29
CA GLN A 148 10.94 12.05 6.15
C GLN A 148 11.65 13.39 5.90
N ASN A 149 12.78 13.41 5.18
CA ASN A 149 13.45 14.68 4.83
C ASN A 149 12.83 15.34 3.59
N GLY A 150 11.91 14.65 2.90
CA GLY A 150 11.25 15.14 1.70
C GLY A 150 11.92 14.68 0.40
N ILE A 151 12.84 13.72 0.48
CA ILE A 151 13.57 13.18 -0.66
C ILE A 151 12.84 11.93 -1.17
N ILE A 152 12.63 11.90 -2.48
CA ILE A 152 12.23 10.72 -3.23
C ILE A 152 13.49 10.15 -3.88
N TYR A 153 13.82 8.90 -3.58
CA TYR A 153 14.91 8.17 -4.21
C TYR A 153 14.34 7.23 -5.27
N ARG A 154 14.90 7.27 -6.48
CA ARG A 154 14.72 6.21 -7.48
C ARG A 154 15.93 5.30 -7.40
N TRP A 155 15.75 4.06 -6.98
CA TRP A 155 16.80 3.07 -6.87
C TRP A 155 16.67 2.03 -7.98
N ASP A 156 17.65 1.97 -8.88
CA ASP A 156 17.73 0.94 -9.91
C ASP A 156 18.25 -0.36 -9.30
N LEU A 157 17.40 -1.37 -9.27
CA LEU A 157 17.70 -2.67 -8.68
C LEU A 157 18.79 -3.44 -9.46
N ARG A 158 18.98 -3.15 -10.75
CA ARG A 158 19.96 -3.81 -11.61
C ARG A 158 21.36 -3.23 -11.47
N THR A 159 21.48 -1.90 -11.51
CA THR A 159 22.78 -1.21 -11.51
C THR A 159 23.21 -0.73 -10.13
N ASP A 160 22.28 -0.71 -9.16
CA ASP A 160 22.48 -0.14 -7.83
C ASP A 160 22.68 1.38 -7.81
N ASN A 161 22.47 2.04 -8.95
CA ASN A 161 22.47 3.49 -9.04
C ASN A 161 21.21 4.05 -8.38
N ASN A 162 21.33 5.25 -7.80
CA ASN A 162 20.20 5.97 -7.24
C ASN A 162 20.17 7.42 -7.75
N GLU A 163 18.96 7.92 -7.96
CA GLU A 163 18.69 9.32 -8.24
C GLU A 163 17.81 9.90 -7.14
N GLN A 164 18.03 11.18 -6.82
CA GLN A 164 17.32 11.87 -5.75
C GLN A 164 16.52 13.03 -6.31
N LEU A 165 15.29 13.16 -5.84
CA LEU A 165 14.37 14.21 -6.22
C LEU A 165 13.74 14.82 -4.97
N ILE A 166 13.73 16.15 -4.89
CA ILE A 166 13.11 16.90 -3.78
C ILE A 166 11.93 17.70 -4.35
N PRO A 167 10.68 17.28 -4.13
CA PRO A 167 9.51 18.01 -4.64
C PRO A 167 9.31 19.36 -3.95
N GLU A 168 9.56 19.41 -2.65
CA GLU A 168 9.42 20.60 -1.82
C GLU A 168 10.35 20.51 -0.60
N ASN A 169 11.04 21.61 -0.30
CA ASN A 169 11.85 21.69 0.90
C ASN A 169 10.98 21.69 2.16
N ASP A 170 11.45 21.02 3.21
CA ASP A 170 10.79 20.97 4.53
C ASP A 170 9.36 20.39 4.47
N ALA A 171 9.16 19.36 3.64
CA ALA A 171 7.91 18.62 3.58
C ALA A 171 8.20 17.12 3.48
N MET A 172 7.72 16.35 4.45
CA MET A 172 7.96 14.91 4.53
C MET A 172 7.12 14.19 3.47
N ILE A 173 7.71 13.28 2.70
CA ILE A 173 6.94 12.42 1.79
C ILE A 173 6.31 11.31 2.62
N LEU A 174 4.99 11.18 2.56
CA LEU A 174 4.24 10.19 3.33
C LEU A 174 3.93 8.94 2.50
N ASP A 175 3.63 9.12 1.22
CA ASP A 175 3.37 8.00 0.31
C ASP A 175 3.71 8.33 -1.14
N ILE A 176 3.99 7.28 -1.91
CA ILE A 176 4.28 7.31 -3.34
C ILE A 176 3.49 6.19 -3.99
N ALA A 177 2.83 6.48 -5.10
CA ALA A 177 2.21 5.48 -5.94
C ALA A 177 2.51 5.73 -7.42
N ILE A 178 2.51 4.65 -8.20
CA ILE A 178 2.75 4.66 -9.63
C ILE A 178 1.53 4.07 -10.30
N SER A 179 1.11 4.66 -11.41
CA SER A 179 -0.04 4.18 -12.16
C SER A 179 0.30 2.84 -12.83
N PRO A 180 -0.65 1.89 -12.91
CA PRO A 180 -0.46 0.62 -13.61
C PRO A 180 -0.05 0.76 -15.08
N ASP A 181 -0.48 1.83 -15.77
CA ASP A 181 -0.06 2.14 -17.14
C ASP A 181 1.39 2.66 -17.25
N CYS A 182 2.06 2.83 -16.11
CA CYS A 182 3.43 3.30 -15.94
C CYS A 182 3.70 4.71 -16.52
N GLN A 183 2.67 5.56 -16.64
CA GLN A 183 2.80 6.91 -17.18
C GLN A 183 2.90 7.99 -16.10
N LEU A 184 2.36 7.72 -14.90
CA LEU A 184 2.25 8.70 -13.84
C LEU A 184 2.84 8.16 -12.54
N MET A 185 3.55 9.03 -11.84
CA MET A 185 3.89 8.83 -10.44
C MET A 185 3.25 9.95 -9.62
N THR A 186 2.71 9.60 -8.46
CA THR A 186 2.21 10.54 -7.48
C THR A 186 3.01 10.45 -6.19
N SER A 187 3.11 11.56 -5.47
CA SER A 187 3.53 11.54 -4.07
C SER A 187 2.68 12.50 -3.26
N VAL A 188 2.50 12.17 -1.99
CA VAL A 188 1.79 13.00 -1.02
C VAL A 188 2.67 13.32 0.16
N ASN A 189 2.43 14.49 0.77
CA ASN A 189 3.26 14.98 1.87
C ASN A 189 2.47 15.33 3.14
N ASN A 190 3.22 15.60 4.22
CA ASN A 190 2.68 16.01 5.52
C ASN A 190 1.92 17.35 5.50
N LYS A 191 2.13 18.19 4.48
CA LYS A 191 1.40 19.46 4.29
C LYS A 191 0.08 19.28 3.51
N GLY A 192 -0.27 18.06 3.10
CA GLY A 192 -1.50 17.78 2.35
C GLY A 192 -1.42 18.11 0.86
N ARG A 193 -0.21 18.32 0.33
CA ARG A 193 0.03 18.55 -1.11
C ARG A 193 0.26 17.24 -1.82
N CYS A 194 -0.25 17.18 -3.05
CA CYS A 194 -0.04 16.08 -3.97
C CYS A 194 0.80 16.59 -5.16
N TYR A 195 1.81 15.82 -5.51
CA TYR A 195 2.70 16.07 -6.64
C TYR A 195 2.56 14.95 -7.65
N ILE A 196 2.54 15.31 -8.93
CA ILE A 196 2.41 14.37 -10.04
C ILE A 196 3.58 14.54 -10.99
N TRP A 197 4.19 13.42 -11.36
CA TRP A 197 5.22 13.33 -12.37
C TRP A 197 4.75 12.46 -13.54
N GLY A 198 5.08 12.87 -14.76
CA GLY A 198 5.08 11.99 -15.91
C GLY A 198 6.32 11.11 -15.88
N LEU A 199 6.14 9.82 -16.14
CA LEU A 199 7.21 8.85 -16.29
C LEU A 199 7.43 8.61 -17.79
N THR A 200 8.66 8.84 -18.24
CA THR A 200 9.07 8.52 -19.60
C THR A 200 10.25 7.56 -19.58
N TYR A 201 10.27 6.65 -20.54
CA TYR A 201 11.35 5.68 -20.70
C TYR A 201 12.26 6.15 -21.80
N ASP A 202 13.49 6.50 -21.45
CA ASP A 202 14.50 6.66 -22.48
C ASP A 202 14.91 5.28 -23.02
N ASN A 203 15.35 5.23 -24.27
CA ASN A 203 15.80 4.01 -24.95
C ASN A 203 16.95 3.31 -24.20
N ASP A 204 17.62 4.00 -23.27
CA ASP A 204 18.73 3.51 -22.45
C ASP A 204 18.29 2.91 -21.09
N SER A 205 17.00 2.61 -20.91
CA SER A 205 16.42 1.90 -19.75
C SER A 205 16.32 2.71 -18.44
N SER A 206 16.54 4.03 -18.46
CA SER A 206 16.35 4.89 -17.28
C SER A 206 14.99 5.59 -17.29
N THR A 207 14.25 5.47 -16.20
CA THR A 207 12.94 6.10 -16.01
C THR A 207 13.09 7.59 -15.67
N VAL A 208 12.82 8.48 -16.62
CA VAL A 208 12.89 9.94 -16.40
C VAL A 208 11.59 10.43 -15.78
N MET A 209 11.71 11.28 -14.75
CA MET A 209 10.58 11.88 -14.05
C MET A 209 10.43 13.35 -14.42
N GLU A 210 9.31 13.71 -15.05
CA GLU A 210 9.01 15.10 -15.41
C GLU A 210 7.86 15.65 -14.55
N PRO A 211 8.03 16.79 -13.86
CA PRO A 211 6.96 17.35 -13.03
C PRO A 211 5.79 17.81 -13.92
N ARG A 212 4.60 17.23 -13.70
CA ARG A 212 3.41 17.46 -14.51
C ARG A 212 2.37 18.34 -13.82
N HIS A 213 2.09 18.07 -12.55
CA HIS A 213 1.08 18.81 -11.80
C HIS A 213 1.38 18.87 -10.30
N LYS A 214 0.85 19.90 -9.65
CA LYS A 214 0.93 20.09 -8.20
C LYS A 214 -0.35 20.75 -7.71
N PHE A 215 -0.97 20.18 -6.69
CA PHE A 215 -2.17 20.74 -6.08
C PHE A 215 -2.25 20.46 -4.58
N GLU A 216 -3.07 21.22 -3.88
CA GLU A 216 -3.37 21.00 -2.46
C GLU A 216 -4.55 20.04 -2.35
N ALA A 217 -4.27 18.76 -2.07
CA ALA A 217 -5.29 17.73 -1.96
C ALA A 217 -6.08 17.88 -0.65
N HIS A 218 -5.38 18.17 0.44
CA HIS A 218 -5.93 18.16 1.80
C HIS A 218 -5.40 19.34 2.63
N LYS A 219 -6.19 19.77 3.63
CA LYS A 219 -5.81 20.85 4.57
C LYS A 219 -4.88 20.39 5.70
N ARG A 220 -4.72 19.07 5.83
CA ARG A 220 -3.88 18.38 6.81
C ARG A 220 -3.03 17.34 6.07
N HIS A 221 -2.21 16.60 6.82
CA HIS A 221 -1.40 15.48 6.34
C HIS A 221 -2.16 14.55 5.39
N ALA A 222 -1.66 14.42 4.16
CA ALA A 222 -2.13 13.41 3.22
C ALA A 222 -1.31 12.12 3.45
N LEU A 223 -1.98 11.06 3.88
CA LEU A 223 -1.36 9.88 4.49
C LEU A 223 -0.97 8.82 3.45
N LYS A 224 -1.89 8.48 2.54
CA LYS A 224 -1.68 7.51 1.46
C LYS A 224 -2.22 8.02 0.13
N CYS A 225 -1.65 7.53 -0.96
CA CYS A 225 -2.15 7.76 -2.31
C CYS A 225 -2.06 6.49 -3.15
N LYS A 226 -3.08 6.18 -3.96
CA LYS A 226 -3.07 5.02 -4.86
C LYS A 226 -3.81 5.32 -6.15
N PHE A 227 -3.33 4.78 -7.26
CA PHE A 227 -4.05 4.84 -8.53
C PHE A 227 -5.08 3.72 -8.61
N SER A 228 -6.14 3.94 -9.38
CA SER A 228 -7.05 2.88 -9.77
C SER A 228 -6.37 1.92 -10.76
N PRO A 229 -6.86 0.67 -10.88
CA PRO A 229 -6.30 -0.32 -11.81
C PRO A 229 -6.34 0.13 -13.28
N ASP A 230 -7.34 0.92 -13.66
CA ASP A 230 -7.48 1.51 -14.99
C ASP A 230 -6.61 2.77 -15.20
N SER A 231 -5.93 3.26 -14.16
CA SER A 231 -5.13 4.51 -14.16
C SER A 231 -5.92 5.79 -14.41
N ASP A 232 -7.26 5.75 -14.42
CA ASP A 232 -8.12 6.92 -14.68
C ASP A 232 -8.40 7.75 -13.42
N LEU A 233 -8.21 7.15 -12.24
CA LEU A 233 -8.49 7.78 -10.95
C LEU A 233 -7.28 7.68 -10.00
N LEU A 234 -7.18 8.68 -9.14
CA LEU A 234 -6.23 8.73 -8.03
C LEU A 234 -7.02 8.92 -6.74
N ILE A 235 -6.76 8.09 -5.72
CA ILE A 235 -7.27 8.33 -4.37
C ILE A 235 -6.18 8.88 -3.47
N THR A 236 -6.53 9.86 -2.63
CA THR A 236 -5.69 10.37 -1.55
C THR A 236 -6.44 10.27 -0.22
N THR A 237 -5.78 9.78 0.82
CA THR A 237 -6.33 9.71 2.19
C THR A 237 -5.67 10.73 3.09
N SER A 238 -6.34 11.14 4.18
CA SER A 238 -5.85 12.25 5.00
C SER A 238 -6.28 12.22 6.46
N ALA A 239 -5.49 12.93 7.27
CA ALA A 239 -5.78 13.28 8.66
C ALA A 239 -6.87 14.36 8.81
N ASP A 240 -7.37 14.93 7.71
CA ASP A 240 -8.57 15.78 7.70
C ASP A 240 -9.90 15.00 7.71
N GLN A 241 -9.82 13.67 7.89
CA GLN A 241 -10.95 12.75 7.99
C GLN A 241 -11.67 12.49 6.65
N THR A 242 -11.02 12.83 5.54
CA THR A 242 -11.55 12.61 4.20
C THR A 242 -10.64 11.68 3.40
N ALA A 243 -11.24 10.93 2.49
CA ALA A 243 -10.55 10.41 1.33
C ALA A 243 -11.10 11.11 0.09
N LYS A 244 -10.24 11.51 -0.83
CA LYS A 244 -10.64 12.24 -2.03
C LYS A 244 -10.20 11.47 -3.26
N ILE A 245 -11.09 11.39 -4.23
CA ILE A 245 -10.84 10.77 -5.53
C ILE A 245 -10.68 11.90 -6.55
N TRP A 246 -9.65 11.78 -7.37
CA TRP A 246 -9.26 12.75 -8.38
C TRP A 246 -9.22 12.08 -9.75
N SER A 247 -9.64 12.79 -10.78
CA SER A 247 -9.47 12.37 -12.18
C SER A 247 -8.01 12.48 -12.58
N THR A 248 -7.39 11.47 -13.20
CA THR A 248 -5.99 11.56 -13.65
C THR A 248 -5.83 12.36 -14.95
N ALA A 249 -6.93 12.62 -15.68
CA ALA A 249 -6.91 13.39 -16.91
C ALA A 249 -6.59 14.88 -16.67
N ASP A 250 -7.18 15.45 -15.61
CA ASP A 250 -7.08 16.89 -15.29
C ASP A 250 -6.77 17.19 -13.82
N PHE A 251 -6.68 16.17 -12.96
CA PHE A 251 -6.48 16.29 -11.51
C PHE A 251 -7.56 17.11 -10.81
N SER A 252 -8.78 17.14 -11.39
CA SER A 252 -9.95 17.71 -10.72
C SER A 252 -10.51 16.76 -9.66
N LEU A 253 -11.13 17.32 -8.63
CA LEU A 253 -11.79 16.54 -7.58
C LEU A 253 -13.03 15.86 -8.18
N TRP A 254 -12.99 14.53 -8.25
CA TRP A 254 -14.10 13.71 -8.71
C TRP A 254 -15.11 13.48 -7.59
N GLN A 255 -14.64 13.03 -6.42
CA GLN A 255 -15.50 12.73 -5.28
C GLN A 255 -14.79 12.97 -3.95
N GLU A 256 -15.51 13.46 -2.95
CA GLU A 256 -15.08 13.50 -1.56
C GLU A 256 -15.81 12.42 -0.76
N LEU A 257 -15.06 11.45 -0.23
CA LEU A 257 -15.56 10.37 0.61
C LEU A 257 -15.43 10.77 2.08
N LYS A 258 -16.57 11.03 2.70
CA LYS A 258 -16.66 11.49 4.08
C LYS A 258 -17.94 10.99 4.74
N GLN A 259 -17.84 10.60 6.01
CA GLN A 259 -18.96 10.28 6.88
C GLN A 259 -18.93 11.12 8.16
N GLU A 260 -20.08 11.25 8.81
CA GLU A 260 -20.16 11.80 10.16
C GLU A 260 -19.34 10.97 11.16
N ASN A 261 -18.62 11.65 12.07
CA ASN A 261 -17.73 11.05 13.08
C ASN A 261 -16.53 10.25 12.55
N GLN A 262 -16.23 10.34 11.26
CA GLN A 262 -15.02 9.75 10.69
C GLN A 262 -13.77 10.35 11.32
N ARG A 263 -12.77 9.52 11.60
CA ARG A 263 -11.45 9.94 12.08
C ARG A 263 -10.45 9.90 10.92
N TRP A 264 -9.14 9.99 11.21
CA TRP A 264 -8.13 9.95 10.15
C TRP A 264 -8.31 8.71 9.28
N VAL A 265 -8.22 8.91 7.97
CA VAL A 265 -8.25 7.82 6.99
C VAL A 265 -6.82 7.47 6.69
N TRP A 266 -6.38 6.30 7.17
CA TRP A 266 -4.98 5.90 7.07
C TRP A 266 -4.66 5.36 5.70
N ASP A 267 -5.49 4.46 5.18
CA ASP A 267 -5.20 3.69 3.99
C ASP A 267 -6.47 3.54 3.13
N ALA A 268 -6.26 3.30 1.85
CA ALA A 268 -7.32 3.00 0.90
C ALA A 268 -6.84 2.02 -0.17
N GLU A 269 -7.76 1.30 -0.80
CA GLU A 269 -7.48 0.39 -1.92
C GLU A 269 -8.68 0.37 -2.87
N PHE A 270 -8.42 0.33 -4.17
CA PHE A 270 -9.45 0.17 -5.19
C PHE A 270 -9.83 -1.31 -5.36
N SER A 271 -11.06 -1.58 -5.81
CA SER A 271 -11.40 -2.88 -6.40
C SER A 271 -10.74 -3.05 -7.77
N ALA A 272 -10.50 -4.28 -8.25
CA ALA A 272 -9.88 -4.50 -9.57
C ALA A 272 -10.71 -3.91 -10.72
N ASP A 273 -12.02 -3.82 -10.56
CA ASP A 273 -12.91 -3.19 -11.53
C ASP A 273 -12.95 -1.64 -11.44
N GLY A 274 -12.26 -1.05 -10.46
CA GLY A 274 -12.21 0.40 -10.22
C GLY A 274 -13.53 1.02 -9.74
N GLN A 275 -14.58 0.22 -9.50
CA GLN A 275 -15.91 0.75 -9.16
C GLN A 275 -16.09 1.04 -7.67
N TYR A 276 -15.28 0.41 -6.84
CA TYR A 276 -15.37 0.52 -5.39
C TYR A 276 -14.02 0.88 -4.78
N VAL A 277 -14.09 1.48 -3.59
CA VAL A 277 -12.92 1.83 -2.78
C VAL A 277 -13.14 1.33 -1.37
N PHE A 278 -12.14 0.64 -0.84
CA PHE A 278 -12.04 0.35 0.58
C PHE A 278 -11.22 1.44 1.28
N THR A 279 -11.64 1.85 2.47
CA THR A 279 -10.86 2.79 3.30
C THR A 279 -10.71 2.26 4.71
N ALA A 280 -9.52 2.38 5.30
CA ALA A 280 -9.25 2.10 6.71
C ALA A 280 -9.18 3.39 7.53
N SER A 281 -9.87 3.44 8.66
CA SER A 281 -9.93 4.64 9.50
C SER A 281 -9.63 4.37 10.97
N SER A 282 -9.21 5.44 11.66
CA SER A 282 -8.92 5.42 13.10
C SER A 282 -10.16 5.25 13.98
N ASP A 283 -11.36 5.33 13.41
CA ASP A 283 -12.60 5.07 14.13
C ASP A 283 -12.83 3.57 14.40
N GLY A 284 -11.97 2.70 13.88
CA GLY A 284 -12.05 1.24 14.07
C GLY A 284 -12.84 0.54 12.96
N PHE A 285 -13.24 1.27 11.93
CA PHE A 285 -14.00 0.73 10.81
C PHE A 285 -13.16 0.74 9.54
N ALA A 286 -13.24 -0.36 8.79
CA ALA A 286 -13.03 -0.31 7.35
C ALA A 286 -14.38 -0.03 6.67
N LYS A 287 -14.36 0.70 5.55
CA LYS A 287 -15.57 1.13 4.84
C LYS A 287 -15.45 0.85 3.35
N LEU A 288 -16.56 0.48 2.72
CA LEU A 288 -16.68 0.29 1.27
C LEU A 288 -17.48 1.43 0.68
N TRP A 289 -16.92 2.10 -0.32
CA TRP A 289 -17.51 3.23 -1.00
C TRP A 289 -17.72 2.92 -2.47
N ASN A 290 -18.82 3.38 -3.02
CA ASN A 290 -19.04 3.40 -4.46
C ASN A 290 -18.34 4.63 -5.07
N VAL A 291 -17.47 4.42 -6.06
CA VAL A 291 -16.66 5.49 -6.66
C VAL A 291 -17.52 6.49 -7.44
N LYS A 292 -18.61 6.04 -8.07
CA LYS A 292 -19.47 6.90 -8.90
C LYS A 292 -20.45 7.73 -8.08
N SER A 293 -21.06 7.14 -7.06
CA SER A 293 -22.03 7.84 -6.22
C SER A 293 -21.41 8.51 -4.99
N GLY A 294 -20.20 8.08 -4.59
CA GLY A 294 -19.56 8.45 -3.33
C GLY A 294 -20.31 8.00 -2.09
N GLN A 295 -21.28 7.11 -2.24
CA GLN A 295 -22.07 6.61 -1.12
C GLN A 295 -21.33 5.48 -0.41
N LEU A 296 -21.54 5.44 0.90
CA LEU A 296 -21.10 4.33 1.74
C LEU A 296 -22.01 3.13 1.48
N GLU A 297 -21.45 2.06 0.94
CA GLU A 297 -22.14 0.81 0.66
C GLU A 297 -22.09 -0.13 1.87
N ARG A 298 -20.98 -0.11 2.60
CA ARG A 298 -20.76 -1.05 3.70
C ARG A 298 -19.77 -0.57 4.74
N GLU A 299 -19.99 -1.03 5.96
CA GLU A 299 -19.06 -0.92 7.08
C GLU A 299 -18.59 -2.29 7.53
N TYR A 300 -17.28 -2.45 7.73
CA TYR A 300 -16.64 -3.62 8.30
C TYR A 300 -16.31 -3.32 9.76
N SER A 301 -17.19 -3.76 10.66
CA SER A 301 -17.08 -3.52 12.09
C SER A 301 -16.55 -4.77 12.81
N GLY A 302 -15.59 -4.57 13.69
CA GLY A 302 -15.04 -5.67 14.49
C GLY A 302 -13.68 -5.40 15.12
N HIS A 303 -12.96 -4.38 14.66
CA HIS A 303 -11.75 -3.92 15.35
C HIS A 303 -12.11 -3.12 16.62
N GLN A 304 -11.30 -3.30 17.66
CA GLN A 304 -11.51 -2.61 18.95
C GLN A 304 -10.77 -1.28 19.05
N LYS A 305 -9.83 -1.03 18.15
CA LYS A 305 -9.01 0.19 18.06
C LYS A 305 -8.89 0.61 16.60
N ALA A 306 -8.16 1.71 16.36
CA ALA A 306 -7.89 2.26 15.05
C ALA A 306 -7.32 1.22 14.07
N VAL A 307 -7.86 1.23 12.84
CA VAL A 307 -7.36 0.46 11.69
C VAL A 307 -6.42 1.35 10.90
N THR A 308 -5.20 0.88 10.66
CA THR A 308 -4.13 1.65 10.02
C THR A 308 -3.70 1.07 8.67
N ALA A 309 -3.91 -0.22 8.45
CA ALA A 309 -3.47 -0.91 7.25
C ALA A 309 -4.63 -1.68 6.60
N LEU A 310 -4.65 -1.67 5.27
CA LEU A 310 -5.62 -2.38 4.46
C LEU A 310 -4.90 -3.10 3.33
N ALA A 311 -5.25 -4.35 3.08
CA ALA A 311 -4.85 -5.06 1.89
C ALA A 311 -6.08 -5.66 1.22
N PHE A 312 -6.22 -5.43 -0.07
CA PHE A 312 -7.31 -5.99 -0.86
C PHE A 312 -6.75 -6.59 -2.15
N ARG A 313 -7.26 -7.76 -2.52
CA ARG A 313 -6.91 -8.43 -3.78
C ARG A 313 -8.09 -9.29 -4.25
N ASP A 314 -8.57 -9.00 -5.45
CA ASP A 314 -9.64 -9.72 -6.15
C ASP A 314 -9.19 -10.26 -7.51
N ALA A 315 -8.29 -9.55 -8.22
CA ALA A 315 -7.76 -9.97 -9.52
C ALA A 315 -7.11 -11.37 -9.48
N PRO A 316 -7.40 -12.27 -10.44
CA PRO A 316 -6.89 -13.65 -10.49
C PRO A 316 -5.37 -13.76 -10.40
#